data_AF-A0A4S8IZ25-F1
#
_entry.id   AF-A0A4S8IZ25-F1
#
_cell.length_a   1.000
_cell.length_b   1.000
_cell.length_c   1.000
_cell.angle_alpha   90.00
_cell.angle_beta   90.00
_cell.angle_gamma   90.00
#
_symmetry.space_group_name_H-M   'P 1'
#
loop_
_entity.id
_entity.type
_entity.pdbx_description
1 polymer ?
#
loop_
_entity_poly.entity_id
_entity_poly.type
_entity_poly.pdbx_seq_one_letter_code
_entity_poly.pdbx_strand_id
1 'polypeptide(L)'
;MDRKGKGQPITSWTIHMIFRDFLGKRAGLIKALTTGPSFPLHYEKFRQQCDPQEPYMCLYGCPDETWELKEPPDVPHELPEPNIGINFARDGMPEKEWLAHIAIHSDAWLYSYAFYIAIRAGLDAETSVYLSTHAL
;
A
#
# COMPACT_ATOMS: atom_id res chain seq x y z
N MET A 1 -8.24 22.18 -21.25
CA MET A 1 -7.91 22.09 -19.81
C MET A 1 -8.88 21.07 -19.26
N ASP A 2 -8.56 19.84 -18.87
CA ASP A 2 -7.32 19.23 -18.39
C ASP A 2 -7.07 17.87 -19.02
N ARG A 3 -5.84 17.65 -19.51
CA ARG A 3 -5.28 16.34 -19.79
C ARG A 3 -4.46 15.91 -18.56
N LYS A 4 -5.10 15.31 -17.55
CA LYS A 4 -4.36 14.60 -16.48
C LYS A 4 -4.20 13.13 -16.90
N GLY A 5 -2.95 12.66 -16.80
CA GLY A 5 -2.38 11.58 -17.59
C GLY A 5 -3.10 10.23 -17.48
N LYS A 6 -3.37 9.63 -18.64
CA LYS A 6 -3.58 8.19 -18.71
C LYS A 6 -2.23 7.55 -18.38
N GLY A 7 -2.12 6.96 -17.19
CA GLY A 7 -0.94 6.19 -16.79
C GLY A 7 -0.59 5.14 -17.84
N GLN A 8 0.69 4.77 -17.90
CA GLN A 8 1.19 3.79 -18.85
C GLN A 8 0.42 2.45 -18.68
N PRO A 9 -0.09 1.82 -19.76
CA PRO A 9 -0.88 0.59 -19.64
C PRO A 9 -0.06 -0.53 -18.98
N ILE A 10 -0.69 -1.31 -18.10
CA ILE A 10 -0.03 -2.39 -17.34
C ILE A 10 0.75 -3.36 -18.25
N THR A 11 0.23 -3.63 -19.45
CA THR A 11 0.87 -4.48 -20.48
C THR A 11 2.24 -3.99 -20.96
N SER A 12 2.65 -2.78 -20.57
CA SER A 12 3.95 -2.20 -20.93
C SER A 12 4.87 -1.97 -19.72
N TRP A 13 4.47 -2.45 -18.53
CA TRP A 13 5.29 -2.34 -17.33
C TRP A 13 6.43 -3.36 -17.36
N THR A 14 7.63 -2.89 -17.03
CA THR A 14 8.80 -3.75 -16.86
C THR A 14 8.99 -4.15 -15.40
N ILE A 15 9.80 -5.17 -15.14
CA ILE A 15 10.14 -5.60 -13.77
C ILE A 15 10.71 -4.46 -12.92
N HIS A 16 11.55 -3.59 -13.51
CA HIS A 16 12.11 -2.44 -12.81
C HIS A 16 11.05 -1.38 -12.46
N MET A 17 10.03 -1.20 -13.31
CA MET A 17 8.92 -0.29 -13.02
C MET A 17 8.08 -0.81 -11.86
N ILE A 18 7.78 -2.11 -11.86
CA ILE A 18 7.04 -2.77 -10.77
C ILE A 18 7.82 -2.69 -9.47
N PHE A 19 9.12 -2.98 -9.50
CA PHE A 19 9.96 -2.93 -8.32
C PHE A 19 10.08 -1.51 -7.74
N ARG A 20 10.24 -0.49 -8.60
CA ARG A 20 10.22 0.91 -8.17
C ARG A 20 8.88 1.31 -7.55
N ASP A 21 7.76 0.89 -8.16
CA ASP A 21 6.43 1.13 -7.62
C ASP A 21 6.26 0.47 -6.24
N PHE A 22 6.68 -0.80 -6.10
CA PHE A 22 6.70 -1.53 -4.84
C PHE A 22 7.50 -0.78 -3.75
N LEU A 23 8.73 -0.35 -4.06
CA LEU A 23 9.57 0.37 -3.12
C LEU A 23 8.95 1.70 -2.68
N GLY A 24 8.37 2.46 -3.62
CA GLY A 24 7.69 3.71 -3.33
C GLY A 24 6.52 3.49 -2.36
N LYS A 25 5.63 2.54 -2.69
CA LYS A 25 4.48 2.21 -1.84
C LYS A 25 4.91 1.73 -0.46
N ARG A 26 5.93 0.88 -0.39
CA ARG A 26 6.49 0.38 0.88
C ARG A 26 7.06 1.52 1.73
N ALA A 27 7.78 2.47 1.13
CA ALA A 27 8.28 3.63 1.84
C ALA A 27 7.14 4.49 2.42
N GLY A 28 6.05 4.67 1.67
CA GLY A 28 4.84 5.34 2.14
C GLY A 28 4.22 4.65 3.37
N LEU A 29 4.04 3.34 3.30
CA LEU A 29 3.51 2.53 4.41
C LEU A 29 4.40 2.59 5.65
N ILE A 30 5.72 2.48 5.49
CA ILE A 30 6.67 2.62 6.59
C ILE A 30 6.55 4.00 7.23
N LYS A 31 6.47 5.08 6.44
CA LYS A 31 6.26 6.43 6.97
C LYS A 31 4.96 6.52 7.79
N ALA A 32 3.86 5.89 7.36
CA ALA A 32 2.60 5.89 8.11
C ALA A 32 2.70 5.15 9.46
N LEU A 33 3.40 4.02 9.49
CA LEU A 33 3.40 3.08 10.61
C LEU A 33 4.58 3.25 11.58
N THR A 34 5.51 4.16 11.30
CA THR A 34 6.71 4.35 12.13
C THR A 34 6.85 5.77 12.64
N THR A 35 7.43 5.89 13.82
CA THR A 35 7.95 7.16 14.36
C THR A 35 9.46 7.19 14.13
N GLY A 36 9.93 8.25 13.48
CA GLY A 36 11.35 8.48 13.26
C GLY A 36 11.75 9.88 13.73
N PRO A 37 13.03 10.13 14.10
CA PRO A 37 13.53 11.47 14.41
C PRO A 37 13.27 12.49 13.28
N SER A 38 13.20 12.01 12.04
CA SER A 38 12.94 12.80 10.84
C SER A 38 11.45 12.94 10.50
N PHE A 39 10.56 12.13 11.08
CA PHE A 39 9.17 11.99 10.64
C PHE A 39 8.17 11.75 11.81
N PRO A 40 8.20 12.52 12.92
CA PRO A 40 7.29 12.28 14.05
C PRO A 40 5.81 12.47 13.68
N LEU A 41 5.51 13.36 12.73
CA LEU A 41 4.16 13.75 12.37
C LEU A 41 3.38 12.71 11.54
N HIS A 42 4.06 11.78 10.85
CA HIS A 42 3.36 10.85 9.97
C HIS A 42 2.53 9.84 10.76
N TYR A 43 3.13 9.23 11.79
CA TYR A 43 2.41 8.30 12.66
C TYR A 43 1.26 8.98 13.41
N GLU A 44 1.50 10.16 13.99
CA GLU A 44 0.46 10.91 14.70
C GLU A 44 -0.72 11.27 13.79
N LYS A 45 -0.43 11.76 12.57
CA LYS A 45 -1.44 12.04 11.55
C LYS A 45 -2.21 10.78 11.14
N PHE A 46 -1.51 9.67 10.90
CA PHE A 46 -2.11 8.39 10.56
C PHE A 46 -3.07 7.91 11.65
N ARG A 47 -2.61 7.92 12.91
CA ARG A 47 -3.41 7.52 14.07
C ARG A 47 -4.64 8.41 14.26
N GLN A 48 -4.50 9.72 14.07
CA GLN A 48 -5.60 10.68 14.15
C GLN A 48 -6.65 10.42 13.06
N GLN A 49 -6.22 10.16 11.82
CA GLN A 49 -7.11 9.90 10.69
C GLN A 49 -7.79 8.52 10.74
N CYS A 50 -7.25 7.56 11.49
CA CYS A 50 -7.90 6.27 11.74
C CYS A 50 -9.02 6.40 12.80
N ASP A 51 -10.01 7.26 12.58
CA ASP A 51 -11.14 7.42 13.50
C ASP A 51 -12.14 6.27 13.37
N PRO A 52 -12.47 5.53 14.45
CA PRO A 52 -13.48 4.48 14.44
C PRO A 52 -14.91 4.95 14.11
N GLN A 53 -15.19 6.26 14.08
CA GLN A 53 -16.48 6.82 13.67
C GLN A 53 -16.57 7.07 12.16
N GLU A 54 -15.45 7.05 11.45
CA GLU A 54 -15.42 7.15 9.99
C GLU A 54 -15.84 5.82 9.35
N PRO A 55 -16.22 5.82 8.05
CA PRO A 55 -16.46 4.59 7.30
C PRO A 55 -15.26 3.63 7.29
N TYR A 56 -15.39 2.48 6.62
CA TYR A 56 -14.29 1.52 6.51
C TYR A 56 -13.07 2.17 5.85
N MET A 57 -12.00 2.40 6.62
CA MET A 57 -10.78 2.99 6.08
C MET A 57 -9.73 1.92 5.74
N CYS A 58 -9.01 2.17 4.67
CA CYS A 58 -7.91 1.36 4.17
C CYS A 58 -6.64 2.23 4.07
N LEU A 59 -5.48 1.69 4.47
CA LEU A 59 -4.19 2.34 4.28
C LEU A 59 -3.58 1.95 2.94
N TYR A 60 -3.20 2.95 2.15
CA TYR A 60 -2.52 2.77 0.87
C TYR A 60 -1.13 3.41 0.90
N GLY A 61 -0.14 2.67 0.41
CA GLY A 61 1.13 3.24 -0.02
C GLY A 61 1.03 3.77 -1.44
N CYS A 62 1.65 4.92 -1.71
CA CYS A 62 1.68 5.57 -3.01
C CYS A 62 3.07 5.43 -3.68
N PRO A 63 3.16 5.40 -5.03
CA PRO A 63 4.43 5.27 -5.75
C PRO A 63 5.43 6.42 -5.47
N ASP A 64 4.94 7.58 -5.03
CA ASP A 64 5.72 8.77 -4.70
C ASP A 64 6.20 8.79 -3.23
N GLU A 65 6.19 7.61 -2.58
CA GLU A 65 6.57 7.42 -1.18
C GLU A 65 5.69 8.17 -0.18
N THR A 66 4.48 8.54 -0.58
CA THR A 66 3.45 9.04 0.33
C THR A 66 2.48 7.93 0.72
N TRP A 67 1.54 8.24 1.60
CA TRP A 67 0.49 7.34 2.01
C TRP A 67 -0.84 8.09 2.09
N GLU A 68 -1.93 7.35 1.93
CA GLU A 68 -3.29 7.87 2.10
C GLU A 68 -4.18 6.88 2.83
N LEU A 69 -5.13 7.41 3.61
CA LEU A 69 -6.28 6.68 4.12
C LEU A 69 -7.47 7.01 3.24
N LYS A 70 -8.12 5.99 2.69
CA LYS A 70 -9.35 6.15 1.92
C LYS A 70 -10.27 4.96 2.12
N GLU A 71 -11.54 5.18 1.81
CA GLU A 71 -12.54 4.11 1.74
C GLU A 71 -12.16 3.09 0.64
N PRO A 72 -12.50 1.81 0.81
CA PRO A 72 -12.43 0.85 -0.28
C PRO A 72 -13.38 1.31 -1.41
N PRO A 73 -13.10 0.94 -2.67
CA PRO A 73 -14.02 1.23 -3.75
C PRO A 73 -15.39 0.55 -3.52
N ASP A 74 -16.49 1.25 -3.83
CA ASP A 74 -17.85 0.70 -3.71
C ASP A 74 -18.08 -0.53 -4.60
N VAL A 75 -17.30 -0.66 -5.68
CA VAL A 75 -17.37 -1.75 -6.64
C VAL A 75 -16.03 -2.48 -6.64
N PRO A 76 -16.02 -3.80 -6.40
CA PRO A 76 -14.80 -4.60 -6.46
C PRO A 76 -14.10 -4.41 -7.80
N HIS A 77 -12.87 -3.91 -7.74
CA HIS A 77 -12.03 -3.78 -8.92
C HIS A 77 -11.08 -4.97 -9.04
N GLU A 78 -10.50 -5.16 -10.22
CA GLU A 78 -9.62 -6.31 -10.45
C GLU A 78 -8.32 -6.29 -9.61
N LEU A 79 -7.93 -5.13 -9.06
CA LEU A 79 -6.71 -4.99 -8.26
C LEU A 79 -6.91 -5.55 -6.83
N PRO A 80 -5.87 -6.14 -6.21
CA PRO A 80 -5.92 -6.53 -4.81
C PRO A 80 -6.24 -5.34 -3.90
N GLU A 81 -7.21 -5.52 -3.01
CA GLU A 81 -7.59 -4.53 -2.00
C GLU A 81 -6.70 -4.66 -0.76
N PRO A 82 -6.32 -3.54 -0.12
CA PRO A 82 -5.62 -3.56 1.17
C PRO A 82 -6.56 -3.96 2.32
N ASN A 83 -6.04 -3.98 3.55
CA ASN A 83 -6.84 -4.30 4.74
C ASN A 83 -7.97 -3.27 4.95
N ILE A 84 -9.22 -3.75 5.01
CA ILE A 84 -10.41 -2.92 5.09
C ILE A 84 -10.83 -2.72 6.54
N GLY A 85 -11.13 -1.48 6.92
CA GLY A 85 -11.65 -1.14 8.24
C GLY A 85 -10.60 -1.12 9.34
N ILE A 86 -9.36 -0.74 9.01
CA ILE A 86 -8.25 -0.72 9.99
C ILE A 86 -8.51 0.26 11.14
N ASN A 87 -9.35 1.27 10.91
CA ASN A 87 -9.73 2.27 11.90
C ASN A 87 -10.55 1.68 13.06
N PHE A 88 -11.38 0.66 12.83
CA PHE A 88 -12.23 0.08 13.89
C PHE A 88 -11.44 -0.64 14.98
N ALA A 89 -10.28 -1.19 14.63
CA ALA A 89 -9.41 -1.89 15.57
C ALA A 89 -8.56 -0.95 16.44
N ARG A 90 -8.46 0.34 16.10
CA ARG A 90 -7.50 1.28 16.73
C ARG A 90 -7.61 1.33 18.25
N ASP A 91 -8.83 1.44 18.76
CA ASP A 91 -9.10 1.59 20.19
C ASP A 91 -9.49 0.26 20.87
N GLY A 92 -9.59 -0.82 20.09
CA GLY A 92 -10.02 -2.14 20.55
C GLY A 92 -8.88 -3.10 20.91
N MET A 93 -7.63 -2.74 20.65
CA MET A 93 -6.46 -3.57 20.96
C MET A 93 -5.22 -2.70 21.30
N PRO A 94 -4.19 -3.26 21.95
CA PRO A 94 -2.95 -2.53 22.21
C PRO A 94 -2.34 -1.94 20.94
N GLU A 95 -1.84 -0.70 21.02
CA GLU A 95 -1.33 0.07 19.87
C GLU A 95 -0.30 -0.71 19.03
N LYS A 96 0.61 -1.43 19.70
CA LYS A 96 1.62 -2.25 19.04
C LYS A 96 1.01 -3.43 18.26
N GLU A 97 -0.04 -4.03 18.78
CA GLU A 97 -0.75 -5.13 18.11
C GLU A 97 -1.56 -4.63 16.93
N TRP A 98 -2.22 -3.47 17.08
CA TRP A 98 -2.91 -2.79 16.00
C TRP A 98 -1.96 -2.43 14.85
N LEU A 99 -0.81 -1.84 15.17
CA LEU A 99 0.24 -1.53 14.18
C LEU A 99 0.80 -2.79 13.51
N ALA A 100 1.07 -3.84 14.28
CA ALA A 100 1.55 -5.10 13.72
C ALA A 100 0.52 -5.74 12.78
N HIS A 101 -0.77 -5.70 13.15
CA HIS A 101 -1.86 -6.17 12.30
C HIS A 101 -1.89 -5.40 10.97
N ILE A 102 -1.83 -4.07 11.01
CA ILE A 102 -1.80 -3.25 9.79
C ILE A 102 -0.55 -3.55 8.96
N ALA A 103 0.63 -3.67 9.59
CA ALA A 103 1.89 -3.95 8.90
C ALA A 103 1.86 -5.28 8.15
N ILE A 104 1.43 -6.37 8.80
CA ILE A 104 1.35 -7.71 8.20
C ILE A 104 0.45 -7.70 6.97
N HIS A 105 -0.74 -7.09 7.09
CA HIS A 105 -1.67 -7.04 5.97
C HIS A 105 -1.19 -6.08 4.86
N SER A 106 -0.48 -5.01 5.21
CA SER A 106 0.11 -4.09 4.22
C SER A 106 1.20 -4.76 3.39
N ASP A 107 2.07 -5.55 4.02
CA ASP A 107 3.09 -6.34 3.32
C ASP A 107 2.44 -7.36 2.38
N ALA A 108 1.43 -8.09 2.87
CA ALA A 108 0.69 -9.05 2.04
C ALA A 108 0.03 -8.37 0.82
N TRP A 109 -0.58 -7.20 1.03
CA TRP A 109 -1.17 -6.41 -0.04
C TRP A 109 -0.12 -5.95 -1.07
N LEU A 110 1.02 -5.43 -0.64
CA LEU A 110 2.10 -4.98 -1.53
C LEU A 110 2.59 -6.11 -2.45
N TYR A 111 2.84 -7.29 -1.89
CA TYR A 111 3.24 -8.44 -2.69
C TYR A 111 2.14 -8.87 -3.66
N SER A 112 0.90 -9.00 -3.17
CA SER A 112 -0.25 -9.36 -4.01
C SER A 112 -0.41 -8.39 -5.19
N TYR A 113 -0.34 -7.10 -4.93
CA TYR A 113 -0.40 -6.05 -5.94
C TYR A 113 0.75 -6.16 -6.95
N ALA A 114 1.99 -6.30 -6.50
CA ALA A 114 3.15 -6.38 -7.39
C ALA A 114 3.10 -7.61 -8.32
N PHE A 115 2.75 -8.79 -7.78
CA PHE A 115 2.61 -10.01 -8.58
C PHE A 115 1.43 -9.94 -9.55
N TYR A 116 0.31 -9.36 -9.12
CA TYR A 116 -0.83 -9.12 -10.00
C TYR A 116 -0.42 -8.28 -11.21
N ILE A 117 0.29 -7.17 -10.99
CA ILE A 117 0.80 -6.31 -12.06
C ILE A 117 1.81 -7.05 -12.95
N ALA A 118 2.71 -7.85 -12.39
CA ALA A 118 3.68 -8.64 -13.14
C ALA A 118 3.00 -9.62 -14.11
N ILE A 119 2.00 -10.37 -13.64
CA ILE A 119 1.23 -11.30 -14.47
C ILE A 119 0.47 -10.55 -15.58
N ARG A 120 -0.17 -9.42 -15.24
CA ARG A 120 -0.90 -8.60 -16.20
C ARG A 120 0.00 -7.90 -17.22
N ALA A 121 1.28 -7.69 -16.88
CA ALA A 121 2.30 -7.21 -17.78
C ALA A 121 2.88 -8.31 -18.69
N GLY A 122 2.52 -9.58 -18.47
CA GLY A 122 3.02 -10.71 -19.25
C GLY A 122 4.44 -11.13 -18.89
N LEU A 123 4.93 -10.79 -17.68
CA LEU A 123 6.24 -11.22 -17.20
C LEU A 123 6.19 -12.72 -16.83
N ASP A 124 7.24 -13.45 -17.15
CA ASP A 124 7.37 -14.86 -16.79
C ASP A 124 7.70 -15.06 -15.30
N ALA A 125 7.66 -16.32 -14.86
CA ALA A 125 7.92 -16.70 -13.48
C ALA A 125 9.37 -16.37 -13.04
N GLU A 126 10.35 -16.53 -13.94
CA GLU A 126 11.76 -16.28 -13.66
C GLU A 126 12.03 -14.79 -13.42
N THR A 127 11.43 -13.93 -14.24
CA THR A 127 11.46 -12.47 -14.06
C THR A 127 10.73 -12.05 -12.79
N SER A 128 9.68 -12.78 -12.39
CA SER A 128 8.91 -12.51 -11.16
C SER A 128 9.66 -12.89 -9.88
N VAL A 129 10.62 -13.83 -9.94
CA VAL A 129 11.52 -14.16 -8.81
C VAL A 129 12.36 -12.96 -8.38
N TYR A 130 12.67 -12.03 -9.30
CA TYR A 130 13.36 -10.78 -8.99
C TYR A 130 12.64 -9.98 -7.89
N LEU A 131 11.31 -9.91 -7.94
CA LEU A 131 10.50 -9.24 -6.89
C LEU A 131 10.68 -9.91 -5.54
N SER A 132 10.70 -11.24 -5.48
CA SER A 132 10.84 -11.97 -4.20
C SER A 132 12.25 -11.92 -3.61
N THR A 133 13.27 -11.76 -4.44
CA THR A 133 14.69 -11.86 -4.02
C THR A 133 15.32 -10.52 -3.69
N HIS A 134 14.79 -9.42 -4.24
CA HIS A 134 15.36 -8.08 -4.06
C HIS A 134 14.47 -7.14 -3.24
N ALA A 135 13.25 -7.57 -2.86
CA ALA A 135 12.32 -6.78 -2.05
C ALA A 135 12.47 -6.95 -0.52
N LEU A 136 13.29 -7.92 -0.08
CA LEU A 136 13.65 -8.17 1.33
C LEU A 136 15.04 -7.60 1.63
#